data_AF-A0A8J3D2U7-F1
#
_entry.id   AF-A0A8J3D2U7-F1
#
_cell.length_a   1.000
_cell.length_b   1.000
_cell.length_c   1.000
_cell.angle_alpha   90.00
_cell.angle_beta   90.00
_cell.angle_gamma   90.00
#
_symmetry.space_group_name_H-M   'P 1'
#
loop_
_entity.id
_entity.type
_entity.pdbx_description
1 polymer ?
#
loop_
_entity_poly.entity_id
_entity_poly.type
_entity_poly.pdbx_seq_one_letter_code
_entity_poly.pdbx_strand_id
1 'polypeptide(L)' 'MSIIKVISYLCLLAVLLSPILFFADVLTQSQMNIALLGATVVWFATASTWINKEA' A
#
# COMPACT_ATOMS: atom_id res chain seq x y z
N MET A 1 -16.75 -6.61 -7.78
CA MET A 1 -15.49 -5.97 -7.34
C MET A 1 -14.49 -7.09 -7.05
N SER A 2 -13.40 -7.20 -7.83
CA SER A 2 -12.41 -8.27 -7.64
C SER A 2 -11.67 -8.09 -6.31
N ILE A 3 -11.46 -9.17 -5.56
CA ILE A 3 -10.73 -9.16 -4.27
C ILE A 3 -9.34 -8.53 -4.42
N ILE A 4 -8.68 -8.76 -5.56
CA ILE A 4 -7.35 -8.22 -5.87
C ILE A 4 -7.35 -6.69 -5.94
N LYS A 5 -8.44 -6.08 -6.41
CA LYS A 5 -8.59 -4.62 -6.42
C LYS A 5 -8.70 -4.06 -5.01
N VAL A 6 -9.47 -4.72 -4.15
CA VAL A 6 -9.64 -4.30 -2.76
C VAL A 6 -8.29 -4.32 -2.05
N ILE A 7 -7.52 -5.40 -2.22
CA ILE A 7 -6.17 -5.52 -1.67
C ILE A 7 -5.27 -4.41 -2.23
N SER A 8 -5.30 -4.16 -3.54
CA SER A 8 -4.53 -3.09 -4.17
C SER A 8 -4.88 -1.72 -3.55
N TYR A 9 -6.15 -1.36 -3.41
CA TYR A 9 -6.52 -0.09 -2.79
C TYR A 9 -6.12 0.00 -1.31
N LEU A 10 -6.20 -1.09 -0.56
CA LEU A 10 -5.72 -1.12 0.83
C LEU A 10 -4.21 -0.93 0.91
N CYS A 11 -3.44 -1.52 -0.02
CA CYS A 11 -2.00 -1.30 -0.08
C CYS A 11 -1.66 0.14 -0.49
N LEU A 12 -2.39 0.72 -1.45
CA LEU A 12 -2.22 2.13 -1.81
C LEU A 12 -2.49 3.04 -0.61
N LEU A 13 -3.57 2.76 0.14
CA LEU A 13 -3.90 3.47 1.37
C LEU A 13 -2.78 3.32 2.40
N ALA A 14 -2.24 2.11 2.60
CA ALA A 14 -1.14 1.88 3.52
C ALA A 14 0.14 2.63 3.14
N VAL A 15 0.44 2.77 1.84
CA VAL A 15 1.57 3.60 1.37
C VAL A 15 1.40 5.06 1.80
N LEU A 16 0.18 5.60 1.70
CA LEU A 16 -0.11 6.98 2.10
C LEU A 16 -0.18 7.15 3.62
N LEU A 17 -0.73 6.18 4.35
CA LEU A 17 -0.90 6.25 5.79
C LEU A 17 0.41 6.03 6.56
N SER A 18 1.35 5.25 6.03
CA SER A 18 2.62 4.97 6.71
C SER A 18 3.39 6.23 7.13
N PRO A 19 3.64 7.23 6.26
CA PRO A 19 4.28 8.47 6.67
C PRO A 19 3.41 9.33 7.59
N ILE A 20 2.08 9.34 7.42
CA ILE A 20 1.17 10.08 8.30
C ILE A 20 1.26 9.53 9.73
N LEU A 21 1.26 8.21 9.87
CA LEU A 21 1.39 7.52 11.16
C LEU A 21 2.78 7.70 11.78
N PHE A 22 3.84 7.82 10.97
CA PHE A 22 5.16 8.20 11.45
C PHE A 22 5.20 9.64 12.00
N PHE A 23 4.65 10.61 11.27
CA PHE A 23 4.57 12.00 11.73
C PHE A 23 3.65 12.19 12.94
N ALA A 24 2.71 11.27 13.17
CA ALA A 24 1.87 11.23 14.36
C ALA A 24 2.50 10.48 15.55
N ASP A 25 3.80 10.14 15.48
CA ASP A 25 4.54 9.36 16.49
C ASP A 25 3.94 7.96 16.79
N VAL A 26 3.11 7.41 15.89
CA VAL A 26 2.51 6.06 16.04
C VAL A 26 3.46 4.97 15.55
N LEU A 27 4.27 5.26 14.52
CA LEU A 27 5.25 4.34 13.96
C LEU A 27 6.67 4.86 14.18
N THR A 28 7.60 3.95 14.46
CA THR A 28 9.03 4.23 14.35
C THR A 28 9.45 4.34 12.89
N GLN A 29 10.60 4.96 12.62
CA GLN A 29 11.16 5.06 11.26
C GLN A 29 11.36 3.68 10.62
N SER A 30 11.82 2.69 11.41
CA SER A 30 12.00 1.31 10.92
C SER A 30 10.66 0.68 10.50
N GLN A 31 9.62 0.82 11.32
CA GLN A 31 8.28 0.30 11.00
C GLN A 31 7.67 1.01 9.79
N MET A 32 7.81 2.33 9.68
CA MET A 32 7.37 3.09 8.51
C MET A 32 8.03 2.58 7.23
N ASN A 33 9.35 2.37 7.24
CA ASN A 33 10.08 1.88 6.07
C ASN A 33 9.64 0.47 5.66
N ILE A 34 9.43 -0.43 6.63
CA ILE A 34 8.93 -1.78 6.36
C ILE A 34 7.51 -1.74 5.80
N ALA A 35 6.62 -0.92 6.40
CA ALA A 35 5.25 -0.76 5.94
C ALA A 35 5.18 -0.17 4.53
N LEU A 36 5.96 0.87 4.24
CA LEU A 36 6.08 1.47 2.90
C LEU A 36 6.58 0.45 1.88
N LEU A 37 7.66 -0.26 2.18
CA LEU A 37 8.23 -1.26 1.27
C LEU A 37 7.23 -2.39 1.00
N GLY A 38 6.68 -2.98 2.06
CA GLY A 38 5.73 -4.08 1.96
C GLY A 38 4.46 -3.68 1.19
N ALA A 39 3.86 -2.54 1.56
CA ALA A 39 2.67 -2.04 0.90
C ALA A 39 2.93 -1.69 -0.58
N THR A 40 4.07 -1.09 -0.90
CA THR A 40 4.44 -0.76 -2.28
C THR A 40 4.63 -2.01 -3.13
N VAL A 41 5.37 -3.01 -2.64
CA VAL A 41 5.59 -4.28 -3.36
C VAL A 41 4.26 -4.99 -3.61
N VAL A 42 3.41 -5.12 -2.60
CA VAL A 42 2.10 -5.78 -2.74
C VAL A 42 1.16 -4.97 -3.63
N TRP A 43 1.21 -3.63 -3.55
CA TRP A 43 0.44 -2.77 -4.44
C TRP A 43 0.83 -2.98 -5.90
N PHE A 44 2.12 -2.95 -6.26
CA PHE A 44 2.56 -3.20 -7.63
C PHE A 44 2.21 -4.61 -8.11
N ALA A 45 2.41 -5.62 -7.27
CA ALA A 45 2.07 -7.01 -7.59
C ALA A 45 0.57 -7.19 -7.86
N THR A 46 -0.29 -6.52 -7.10
CA THR A 46 -1.74 -6.61 -7.28
C THR A 46 -2.26 -5.69 -8.38
N ALA A 47 -1.86 -4.42 -8.41
CA ALA A 47 -2.28 -3.42 -9.39
C ALA A 47 -1.98 -3.87 -10.83
N SER A 48 -0.78 -4.42 -11.08
CA SER A 48 -0.38 -4.90 -12.40
C SER A 48 -1.33 -5.94 -13.01
N THR A 49 -2.05 -6.71 -12.18
CA THR A 49 -2.94 -7.77 -12.66
C THR A 49 -4.27 -7.27 -13.22
N TRP A 50 -4.68 -6.04 -12.89
CA TRP A 50 -6.01 -5.52 -13.21
C TRP A 50 -6.02 -4.09 -13.78
N ILE A 51 -5.04 -3.24 -13.47
CA ILE A 51 -5.08 -1.80 -13.80
C ILE A 51 -5.16 -1.51 -15.31
N ASN A 52 -4.59 -2.39 -16.14
CA ASN A 52 -4.64 -2.29 -17.60
C ASN A 52 -5.73 -3.17 -18.24
N LYS A 53 -6.45 -3.98 -17.45
CA LYS A 53 -7.54 -4.83 -17.96
C LYS A 53 -8.90 -4.15 -17.91
N GLU A 54 -8.96 -2.97 -17.29
CA GLU A 54 -10.18 -2.19 -17.12
C GLU A 54 -10.03 -0.74 -17.60
N ALA A 55 -8.95 -0.46 -18.34
CA ALA A 55 -8.72 0.81 -19.02
C ALA A 55 -9.33 0.79 -20.43
#